data_AF-A0A3A8N4G2-F1
#
_entry.id   AF-A0A3A8N4G2-F1
#
_cell.length_a   1.000
_cell.length_b   1.000
_cell.length_c   1.000
_cell.angle_alpha   90.00
_cell.angle_beta   90.00
_cell.angle_gamma   90.00
#
_symmetry.space_group_name_H-M   'P 1'
#
loop_
_entity.id
_entity.type
_entity.pdbx_description
1 polymer ?
#
loop_
_entity_poly.entity_id
_entity_poly.type
_entity_poly.pdbx_seq_one_letter_code
_entity_poly.pdbx_strand_id
1 'polypeptide(L)'
;MAGGVGGVGANGGAQQYKAANDTDAEKTQAVTDVVNSAVAGMNESKGKISFLGEGRIDKVKGKIQDDMKKFMAANPNATPAEIKKEAEASAAKNESVATFDKMRDDNFFKKLMSRRKELIGDMWG
;
A
#
# COMPACT_ATOMS: atom_id res chain seq x y z
N MET A 1 7.54 -58.98 -42.52
CA MET A 1 8.41 -58.44 -41.46
C MET A 1 7.77 -57.13 -41.03
N ALA A 2 6.83 -57.08 -40.06
CA ALA A 2 6.96 -57.32 -38.62
C ALA A 2 8.15 -56.56 -38.01
N GLY A 3 7.86 -55.55 -37.20
CA GLY A 3 8.85 -54.76 -36.47
C GLY A 3 8.29 -53.47 -35.89
N GLY A 4 7.32 -53.56 -34.99
CA GLY A 4 6.96 -52.45 -34.10
C GLY A 4 7.89 -52.38 -32.90
N VAL A 5 8.17 -51.18 -32.41
CA VAL A 5 8.59 -50.93 -31.02
C VAL A 5 7.77 -49.77 -30.51
N GLY A 6 6.88 -50.06 -29.56
CA GLY A 6 6.20 -49.06 -28.77
C GLY A 6 7.13 -48.50 -27.69
N GLY A 7 6.93 -47.22 -27.38
CA GLY A 7 7.49 -46.54 -26.22
C GLY A 7 6.42 -45.65 -25.62
N VAL A 8 5.70 -46.21 -24.65
CA VAL A 8 4.73 -45.54 -23.80
C VAL A 8 5.47 -44.67 -22.79
N GLY A 9 4.96 -43.46 -22.58
CA GLY A 9 4.79 -42.97 -21.21
C GLY A 9 5.61 -41.77 -20.78
N ALA A 10 4.87 -40.88 -20.12
CA ALA A 10 5.29 -40.11 -18.96
C ALA A 10 5.64 -38.62 -19.17
N ASN A 11 4.57 -37.83 -19.14
CA ASN A 11 4.33 -36.96 -17.98
C ASN A 11 5.41 -35.91 -17.71
N GLY A 12 5.45 -34.89 -18.56
CA GLY A 12 5.92 -33.57 -18.19
C GLY A 12 4.81 -32.61 -18.55
N GLY A 13 3.69 -32.69 -17.81
CA GLY A 13 2.61 -31.74 -17.93
C GLY A 13 3.21 -30.35 -17.84
N ALA A 14 3.30 -29.68 -18.99
CA ALA A 14 3.32 -28.24 -19.00
C ALA A 14 2.02 -27.88 -18.29
N GLN A 15 2.12 -27.67 -16.98
CA GLN A 15 1.21 -26.83 -16.25
C GLN A 15 1.30 -25.51 -17.00
N GLN A 16 0.45 -25.39 -18.03
CA GLN A 16 -0.28 -24.17 -18.30
C GLN A 16 -0.79 -23.80 -16.92
N TYR A 17 0.01 -23.00 -16.20
CA TYR A 17 -0.50 -22.11 -15.19
C TYR A 17 -1.66 -21.46 -15.89
N LYS A 18 -2.87 -21.89 -15.54
CA LYS A 18 -4.09 -21.20 -15.90
C LYS A 18 -3.76 -19.77 -15.51
N ALA A 19 -3.52 -18.92 -16.50
CA ALA A 19 -3.68 -17.51 -16.32
C ALA A 19 -5.12 -17.42 -15.84
N ALA A 20 -5.27 -17.28 -14.52
CA ALA A 20 -6.54 -16.87 -13.98
C ALA A 20 -6.85 -15.61 -14.79
N ASN A 21 -7.89 -15.70 -15.61
CA ASN A 21 -8.43 -14.55 -16.34
C ASN A 21 -9.09 -13.64 -15.31
N ASP A 22 -8.31 -13.22 -14.31
CA ASP A 22 -8.69 -12.14 -13.42
C ASP A 22 -8.60 -10.91 -14.30
N THR A 23 -9.76 -10.41 -14.67
CA THR A 23 -9.91 -9.24 -15.50
C THR A 23 -9.18 -8.06 -14.85
N ASP A 24 -8.67 -7.12 -15.64
CA ASP A 24 -8.03 -5.90 -15.10
C ASP A 24 -8.95 -5.14 -14.12
N ALA A 25 -10.27 -5.33 -14.26
CA ALA A 25 -11.29 -4.87 -13.33
C ALA A 25 -11.15 -5.50 -11.93
N GLU A 26 -10.97 -6.81 -11.82
CA GLU A 26 -10.82 -7.52 -10.53
C GLU A 26 -9.51 -7.13 -9.83
N LYS A 27 -8.44 -6.95 -10.59
CA LYS A 27 -7.15 -6.46 -10.08
C LYS A 27 -7.28 -5.01 -9.55
N THR A 28 -7.96 -4.15 -10.31
CA THR A 28 -8.21 -2.76 -9.92
C THR A 28 -9.13 -2.67 -8.69
N GLN A 29 -10.12 -3.57 -8.60
CA GLN A 29 -11.02 -3.65 -7.45
C GLN A 29 -10.25 -4.06 -6.19
N ALA A 30 -9.38 -5.07 -6.28
CA ALA A 30 -8.55 -5.50 -5.16
C ALA A 30 -7.70 -4.36 -4.58
N VAL A 31 -7.11 -3.51 -5.45
CA VAL A 31 -6.39 -2.30 -5.02
C VAL A 31 -7.34 -1.30 -4.35
N THR A 32 -8.50 -1.07 -4.96
CA THR A 32 -9.48 -0.09 -4.47
C THR A 32 -10.03 -0.47 -3.09
N ASP A 33 -10.32 -1.75 -2.87
CA ASP A 33 -10.83 -2.25 -1.59
C ASP A 33 -9.80 -2.05 -0.47
N VAL A 34 -8.54 -2.37 -0.72
CA VAL A 34 -7.46 -2.17 0.26
C VAL A 34 -7.25 -0.69 0.55
N VAL A 35 -7.24 0.16 -0.49
CA VAL A 35 -7.11 1.61 -0.33
C VAL A 35 -8.26 2.17 0.50
N ASN A 36 -9.49 1.78 0.21
CA ASN A 36 -10.67 2.25 0.95
C ASN A 36 -10.65 1.77 2.40
N SER A 37 -10.26 0.51 2.64
CA SER A 37 -10.13 -0.04 3.99
C SER A 37 -9.05 0.67 4.80
N ALA A 38 -7.88 0.91 4.21
CA ALA A 38 -6.78 1.65 4.84
C ALA A 38 -7.20 3.09 5.17
N VAL A 39 -7.83 3.79 4.22
CA VAL A 39 -8.34 5.16 4.43
C VAL A 39 -9.43 5.19 5.51
N ALA A 40 -10.33 4.20 5.54
CA ALA A 40 -11.35 4.09 6.58
C ALA A 40 -10.71 3.94 7.97
N GLY A 41 -9.74 3.03 8.13
CA GLY A 41 -9.03 2.85 9.40
C GLY A 41 -8.29 4.11 9.87
N MET A 42 -7.66 4.84 8.96
CA MET A 42 -7.02 6.13 9.28
C MET A 42 -8.05 7.21 9.68
N ASN A 43 -9.24 7.19 9.07
CA ASN A 43 -10.34 8.09 9.39
C ASN A 43 -11.06 7.73 10.71
N GLU A 44 -11.06 6.48 11.16
CA GLU A 44 -11.56 6.12 12.50
C GLU A 44 -10.78 6.79 13.63
N SER A 45 -9.54 7.20 13.36
CA SER A 45 -8.75 7.98 14.30
C SER A 45 -9.15 9.46 14.33
N LYS A 46 -10.12 9.93 13.52
CA LYS A 46 -10.54 11.34 13.49
C LYS A 46 -10.95 11.83 14.88
N GLY A 47 -10.37 12.96 15.29
CA GLY A 47 -10.52 13.51 16.63
C GLY A 47 -9.51 13.00 17.67
N LYS A 48 -8.66 12.01 17.34
CA LYS A 48 -7.57 11.54 18.22
C LYS A 48 -6.25 12.19 17.86
N ILE A 49 -5.30 12.17 18.80
CA ILE A 49 -3.91 12.62 18.56
C ILE A 49 -3.24 11.78 17.46
N SER A 50 -3.63 10.52 17.28
CA SER A 50 -3.14 9.67 16.19
C SER A 50 -3.68 10.04 14.80
N PHE A 51 -4.67 10.93 14.68
CA PHE A 51 -5.27 11.30 13.40
C PHE A 51 -4.25 11.96 12.46
N LEU A 52 -3.96 11.37 11.31
CA LEU A 52 -2.97 11.91 10.38
C LEU A 52 -3.37 13.27 9.76
N GLY A 53 -4.67 13.56 9.75
CA GLY A 53 -5.25 14.69 9.01
C GLY A 53 -5.56 14.31 7.56
N GLU A 54 -6.63 14.87 7.02
CA GLU A 54 -7.15 14.52 5.68
C GLU A 54 -6.06 14.65 4.60
N GLY A 55 -5.26 15.72 4.62
CA GLY A 55 -4.18 15.90 3.65
C GLY A 55 -3.03 14.87 3.72
N ARG A 56 -2.78 14.24 4.88
CA ARG A 56 -1.81 13.13 4.97
C ARG A 56 -2.45 11.82 4.53
N ILE A 57 -3.72 11.59 4.86
CA ILE A 57 -4.48 10.43 4.40
C ILE A 57 -4.57 10.41 2.87
N ASP A 58 -4.85 11.55 2.24
CA ASP A 58 -4.88 11.68 0.77
C ASP A 58 -3.52 11.38 0.14
N LYS A 59 -2.42 11.80 0.78
CA LYS A 59 -1.06 11.45 0.33
C LYS A 59 -0.80 9.95 0.43
N VAL A 60 -1.23 9.31 1.52
CA VAL A 60 -1.10 7.86 1.67
C VAL A 60 -1.89 7.13 0.59
N LYS A 61 -3.14 7.54 0.36
CA LYS A 61 -3.98 7.02 -0.74
C LYS A 61 -3.28 7.14 -2.10
N GLY A 62 -2.75 8.32 -2.43
CA GLY A 62 -2.04 8.55 -3.69
C GLY A 62 -0.80 7.65 -3.82
N LYS A 63 0.01 7.52 -2.76
CA LYS A 63 1.20 6.66 -2.77
C LYS A 63 0.87 5.19 -2.96
N ILE A 64 -0.16 4.67 -2.29
CA ILE A 64 -0.59 3.27 -2.47
C ILE A 64 -1.01 3.04 -3.92
N GLN A 65 -1.79 3.95 -4.50
CA GLN A 65 -2.21 3.85 -5.91
C GLN A 65 -1.02 3.89 -6.87
N ASP A 66 -0.03 4.76 -6.62
CA ASP A 66 1.17 4.85 -7.46
C ASP A 66 2.07 3.60 -7.32
N ASP A 67 2.23 3.07 -6.11
CA ASP A 67 2.97 1.83 -5.86
C ASP A 67 2.30 0.65 -6.57
N MET A 68 0.96 0.57 -6.51
CA MET A 68 0.21 -0.51 -7.18
C MET A 68 0.24 -0.40 -8.70
N LYS A 69 0.17 0.81 -9.27
CA LYS A 69 0.37 1.01 -10.71
C LYS A 69 1.74 0.50 -11.16
N LYS A 70 2.81 0.80 -10.40
CA LYS A 70 4.16 0.30 -10.70
C LYS A 70 4.25 -1.22 -10.56
N PHE A 71 3.64 -1.77 -9.51
CA PHE A 71 3.63 -3.21 -9.28
C PHE A 71 2.91 -3.97 -10.40
N MET A 72 1.72 -3.53 -10.80
CA MET A 72 0.95 -4.13 -11.88
C MET A 72 1.65 -4.00 -13.23
N ALA A 73 2.33 -2.87 -13.50
CA ALA A 73 3.13 -2.69 -14.71
C ALA A 73 4.36 -3.63 -14.73
N ALA A 74 5.01 -3.85 -13.58
CA ALA A 74 6.15 -4.75 -13.46
C ALA A 74 5.75 -6.24 -13.41
N ASN A 75 4.52 -6.53 -12.97
CA ASN A 75 3.99 -7.88 -12.79
C ASN A 75 2.64 -8.03 -13.49
N PRO A 76 2.60 -8.06 -14.84
CA PRO A 76 1.35 -8.14 -15.59
C PRO A 76 0.53 -9.40 -15.29
N ASN A 77 1.22 -10.49 -14.90
CA ASN A 77 0.62 -11.77 -14.56
C ASN A 77 0.31 -11.93 -13.06
N ALA A 78 0.48 -10.88 -12.25
CA ALA A 78 0.15 -10.94 -10.83
C ALA A 78 -1.33 -11.27 -10.63
N THR A 79 -1.59 -12.20 -9.72
CA THR A 79 -2.93 -12.57 -9.28
C THR A 79 -3.53 -11.48 -8.39
N PRO A 80 -4.87 -11.37 -8.29
CA PRO A 80 -5.53 -10.45 -7.36
C PRO A 80 -5.09 -10.65 -5.91
N ALA A 81 -4.77 -11.89 -5.50
CA ALA A 81 -4.27 -12.18 -4.18
C ALA A 81 -2.88 -11.56 -3.93
N GLU A 82 -1.98 -11.63 -4.92
CA GLU A 82 -0.66 -10.99 -4.85
C GLU A 82 -0.78 -9.47 -4.86
N ILE A 83 -1.65 -8.93 -5.71
CA ILE A 83 -1.93 -7.49 -5.78
C ILE A 83 -2.51 -6.98 -4.46
N LYS A 84 -3.46 -7.71 -3.86
CA LYS A 84 -4.03 -7.37 -2.57
C LYS A 84 -2.96 -7.36 -1.48
N LYS A 85 -2.13 -8.40 -1.41
CA LYS A 85 -1.05 -8.51 -0.43
C LYS A 85 -0.03 -7.37 -0.56
N GLU A 86 0.35 -7.03 -1.79
CA GLU A 86 1.26 -5.91 -2.04
C GLU A 86 0.61 -4.56 -1.71
N ALA A 87 -0.68 -4.39 -2.02
CA ALA A 87 -1.44 -3.20 -1.65
C ALA A 87 -1.51 -3.02 -0.13
N GLU A 88 -1.75 -4.11 0.63
CA GLU A 88 -1.75 -4.09 2.10
C GLU A 88 -0.37 -3.74 2.65
N ALA A 89 0.70 -4.30 2.08
CA ALA A 89 2.07 -4.00 2.46
C ALA A 89 2.43 -2.53 2.17
N SER A 90 2.04 -2.00 1.00
CA SER A 90 2.22 -0.58 0.65
C SER A 90 1.40 0.32 1.57
N ALA A 91 0.16 -0.06 1.91
CA ALA A 91 -0.69 0.68 2.84
C ALA A 91 -0.04 0.80 4.22
N ALA A 92 0.37 -0.32 4.82
CA ALA A 92 1.03 -0.34 6.12
C ALA A 92 2.35 0.46 6.12
N LYS A 93 3.15 0.34 5.06
CA LYS A 93 4.39 1.11 4.90
C LYS A 93 4.11 2.62 4.83
N ASN A 94 3.17 3.03 3.99
CA ASN A 94 2.88 4.45 3.77
C ASN A 94 2.16 5.07 4.98
N GLU A 95 1.33 4.32 5.69
CA GLU A 95 0.74 4.73 6.96
C GLU A 95 1.80 4.96 8.04
N SER A 96 2.75 4.02 8.19
CA SER A 96 3.86 4.15 9.13
C SER A 96 4.72 5.39 8.84
N VAL A 97 5.06 5.61 7.56
CA VAL A 97 5.78 6.82 7.12
C VAL A 97 4.99 8.08 7.45
N ALA A 98 3.70 8.13 7.13
CA ALA A 98 2.86 9.29 7.41
C ALA A 98 2.72 9.56 8.93
N THR A 99 2.66 8.50 9.73
CA THR A 99 2.64 8.58 11.19
C THR A 99 3.95 9.13 11.74
N PHE A 100 5.09 8.66 11.23
CA PHE A 100 6.40 9.17 11.60
C PHE A 100 6.57 10.64 11.20
N ASP A 101 6.17 11.01 9.98
CA ASP A 101 6.18 12.39 9.52
C ASP A 101 5.32 13.28 10.43
N LYS A 102 4.13 12.81 10.82
CA LYS A 102 3.31 13.52 11.79
C LYS A 102 4.03 13.70 13.12
N MET A 103 4.57 12.64 13.73
CA MET A 103 5.27 12.73 15.00
C MET A 103 6.47 13.69 14.94
N ARG A 104 7.22 13.65 13.83
CA ARG A 104 8.33 14.57 13.57
C ARG A 104 7.84 16.01 13.49
N ASP A 105 6.79 16.27 12.72
CA ASP A 105 6.23 17.60 12.52
C ASP A 105 5.64 18.14 13.84
N ASP A 106 4.88 17.34 14.58
CA ASP A 106 4.31 17.70 15.87
C ASP A 106 5.41 18.06 16.89
N ASN A 107 6.48 17.27 16.94
CA ASN A 107 7.64 17.57 17.78
C ASN A 107 8.35 18.85 17.35
N PHE A 108 8.50 19.09 16.05
CA PHE A 108 9.08 20.32 15.52
C PHE A 108 8.22 21.53 15.89
N PHE A 109 6.91 21.49 15.66
CA PHE A 109 6.00 22.59 15.99
C PHE A 109 5.91 22.83 17.50
N LYS A 110 5.94 21.77 18.33
CA LYS A 110 5.97 21.92 19.78
C LYS A 110 7.23 22.68 20.24
N LYS A 111 8.40 22.32 19.71
CA LYS A 111 9.66 23.03 19.98
C LYS A 111 9.62 24.48 19.48
N LEU A 112 9.11 24.69 18.26
CA LEU A 112 8.95 26.02 17.66
C LEU A 112 8.07 26.92 18.53
N MET A 113 6.92 26.40 18.98
CA MET A 113 5.97 27.13 19.81
C MET A 113 6.49 27.41 21.22
N SER A 114 7.22 26.46 21.83
CA SER A 114 7.91 26.69 23.11
C SER A 114 8.89 27.85 22.99
N ARG A 115 9.76 27.82 21.98
CA ARG A 115 10.77 28.85 21.75
C ARG A 115 10.15 30.21 21.45
N ARG A 116 9.04 30.24 20.70
CA ARG A 116 8.27 31.48 20.48
C ARG A 116 7.73 32.04 21.80
N LYS A 117 7.20 31.19 22.68
CA LYS A 117 6.67 31.61 23.97
C LYS A 117 7.77 32.14 24.89
N GLU A 118 8.93 31.49 24.91
CA GLU A 118 10.12 31.96 25.62
C GLU A 118 10.56 33.34 25.12
N LEU A 119 10.71 33.53 23.81
CA LEU A 119 11.08 34.83 23.23
C LEU A 119 10.08 35.96 23.55
N ILE A 120 8.78 35.66 23.54
CA ILE A 120 7.75 36.64 23.93
C ILE A 120 7.84 36.90 25.44
N GLY A 121 8.10 35.89 26.26
CA GLY A 121 8.33 36.06 27.70
C GLY A 121 9.55 36.94 27.98
N ASP A 122 10.69 36.67 27.34
CA ASP A 122 11.94 37.41 27.52
C ASP A 122 11.87 38.86 26.98
N MET A 123 10.96 39.16 26.05
CA MET A 123 10.75 40.52 25.54
C MET A 123 9.80 41.38 26.40
N TRP A 124 8.99 40.76 27.25
CA TRP A 124 7.90 41.44 27.99
C TRP A 124 7.91 41.17 29.51
N GLY A 125 8.83 40.33 30.01
CA GLY A 125 9.14 40.14 31.43
C GLY A 125 10.46 40.79 31.80
#